data_AF-A0A9D4FZP6-F1
#
_entry.id   AF-A0A9D4FZP6-F1
#
_cell.length_a   1.000
_cell.length_b   1.000
_cell.length_c   1.000
_cell.angle_alpha   90.00
_cell.angle_beta   90.00
_cell.angle_gamma   90.00
#
_symmetry.space_group_name_H-M   'P 1'
#
loop_
_entity.id
_entity.type
_entity.pdbx_description
1 polymer ?
#
loop_
_entity_poly.entity_id
_entity_poly.type
_entity_poly.pdbx_seq_one_letter_code
_entity_poly.pdbx_strand_id
1 'polypeptide(L)'
;MRNLLMLNDDITPPEQYLLQVIRKDTPEPETRLYDDMFVRKHSVQVLLSAERRKEDIGNMFRYLGEITIGPSVSWIPDWDIVTAFHVCRPLPEIQLWIDRCTGRHWPPAQLLDAARVTPCFLVPAGHPDSDYKREEWRLSPNLIERMLMFSVNMIQIKC
;
A
#
# COMPACT_ATOMS: atom_id res chain seq x y z
N MET A 1 9.56 -6.69 -16.06
CA MET A 1 9.22 -6.16 -14.73
C MET A 1 10.03 -4.88 -14.54
N ARG A 2 9.39 -3.75 -14.25
CA ARG A 2 10.08 -2.46 -13.99
C ARG A 2 10.47 -2.41 -12.52
N ASN A 3 11.60 -1.80 -12.20
CA ASN A 3 12.02 -1.63 -10.82
C ASN A 3 11.33 -0.40 -10.23
N LEU A 4 10.73 -0.56 -9.05
CA LEU A 4 10.07 0.51 -8.32
C LEU A 4 10.83 0.76 -7.02
N LEU A 5 11.14 2.02 -6.77
CA LEU A 5 11.63 2.52 -5.50
C LEU A 5 10.47 3.12 -4.74
N MET A 6 10.30 2.68 -3.50
CA MET A 6 9.34 3.28 -2.57
C MET A 6 10.00 4.51 -1.93
N LEU A 7 9.37 5.66 -2.10
CA LEU A 7 9.75 6.93 -1.50
C LEU A 7 8.82 7.23 -0.33
N ASN A 8 9.41 7.64 0.79
CA ASN A 8 8.71 8.19 1.95
C ASN A 8 9.41 9.51 2.23
N ASP A 9 8.86 10.59 1.70
CA ASP A 9 9.48 11.91 1.70
C ASP A 9 8.71 12.83 2.67
N ASP A 10 9.34 13.89 3.18
CA ASP A 10 8.69 14.85 4.10
C ASP A 10 7.43 15.53 3.50
N ILE A 11 7.24 15.42 2.19
CA ILE A 11 6.11 16.00 1.45
C ILE A 11 4.87 15.10 1.44
N THR A 12 5.00 13.79 1.70
CA THR A 12 3.87 12.87 1.79
C THR A 12 3.31 12.85 3.20
N PRO A 13 1.97 12.83 3.38
CA PRO A 13 1.39 12.62 4.70
C PRO A 13 1.86 11.30 5.33
N PRO A 14 1.76 11.16 6.67
CA PRO A 14 2.11 9.92 7.33
C PRO A 14 1.42 8.70 6.71
N GLU A 15 2.15 7.59 6.59
CA GLU A 15 1.69 6.31 6.03
C GLU A 15 1.35 6.33 4.53
N GLN A 16 1.70 7.41 3.83
CA GLN A 16 1.62 7.53 2.38
C GLN A 16 3.00 7.43 1.74
N TYR A 17 3.04 6.86 0.54
CA TYR A 17 4.26 6.56 -0.18
C TYR A 17 4.10 6.92 -1.65
N LEU A 18 5.19 7.39 -2.28
CA LEU A 18 5.27 7.54 -3.73
C LEU A 18 6.09 6.39 -4.29
N LEU A 19 5.67 5.86 -5.45
CA LEU A 19 6.40 4.80 -6.13
C LEU A 19 7.13 5.37 -7.35
N GLN A 20 8.44 5.54 -7.23
CA GLN A 20 9.30 6.04 -8.29
C GLN A 20 9.82 4.90 -9.16
N VAL A 21 9.77 5.06 -10.48
CA VAL A 21 10.42 4.13 -11.40
C VAL A 21 11.91 4.36 -11.38
N ILE A 22 12.67 3.29 -11.16
CA ILE A 22 14.12 3.31 -11.27
C ILE A 22 14.57 2.47 -12.47
N ARG A 23 15.73 2.82 -13.00
CA ARG A 23 16.36 2.09 -14.10
C ARG A 23 16.67 0.66 -13.63
N LYS A 24 16.68 -0.28 -14.58
CA LYS A 24 16.89 -1.70 -14.26
C LYS A 24 18.32 -1.97 -13.77
N ASP A 25 19.28 -1.27 -14.37
CA ASP A 25 20.71 -1.53 -14.21
C ASP A 25 21.38 -0.55 -13.23
N THR A 26 20.73 0.58 -12.94
CA THR A 26 21.23 1.62 -12.01
C THR A 26 20.11 2.05 -11.06
N PRO A 27 20.42 2.39 -9.79
CA PRO A 27 19.43 2.90 -8.83
C PRO A 27 19.08 4.37 -9.07
N GLU A 28 19.02 4.78 -10.34
CA GLU A 28 18.71 6.15 -10.75
C GLU A 28 17.24 6.25 -11.21
N PRO A 29 16.59 7.41 -11.03
CA PRO A 29 15.28 7.66 -11.59
C PRO A 29 15.20 7.39 -13.09
N GLU A 30 14.18 6.67 -13.52
CA GLU A 30 13.86 6.58 -14.94
C GLU A 30 13.34 7.94 -15.43
N THR A 31 13.90 8.44 -16.53
CA THR A 31 13.55 9.77 -17.09
C THR A 31 12.96 9.66 -18.48
N ARG A 32 12.95 8.48 -19.10
CA ARG A 32 12.51 8.26 -20.49
C ARG A 32 11.30 7.34 -20.60
N LEU A 33 10.43 7.35 -19.60
CA LEU A 33 9.17 6.62 -19.65
C LEU A 33 8.07 7.45 -20.32
N TYR A 34 7.34 6.84 -21.25
CA TYR A 34 6.20 7.40 -21.98
C TYR A 34 5.01 6.44 -21.88
N ASP A 35 4.69 6.06 -20.65
CA ASP A 35 3.59 5.16 -20.32
C ASP A 35 2.59 5.99 -19.49
N ASP A 36 1.31 5.92 -19.86
CA ASP A 36 0.28 6.78 -19.31
C ASP A 36 0.00 6.48 -17.84
N MET A 37 0.36 5.29 -17.34
CA MET A 37 0.29 4.94 -15.92
C MET A 37 1.22 5.78 -15.03
N PHE A 38 2.14 6.54 -15.61
CA PHE A 38 3.17 7.26 -14.88
C PHE A 38 3.08 8.77 -15.08
N VAL A 39 3.30 9.50 -14.00
CA VAL A 39 3.23 10.96 -13.95
C VAL A 39 4.61 11.53 -13.68
N ARG A 40 4.99 12.55 -14.45
CA ARG A 40 6.22 13.33 -14.19
C ARG A 40 5.93 14.41 -13.16
N LYS A 41 6.73 14.45 -12.10
CA LYS A 41 6.73 15.52 -11.09
C LYS A 41 8.14 16.08 -10.93
N HIS A 42 8.23 17.38 -10.61
CA HIS A 42 9.48 18.09 -10.34
C HIS A 42 10.63 17.80 -11.32
N SER A 43 10.33 17.80 -12.62
CA SER A 43 11.31 17.71 -13.73
C SER A 43 12.03 16.36 -13.91
N VAL A 44 12.16 15.53 -12.87
CA VAL A 44 12.98 14.29 -12.88
C VAL A 44 12.32 13.07 -12.24
N GLN A 45 11.24 13.22 -11.48
CA GLN A 45 10.57 12.08 -10.86
C GLN A 45 9.51 11.52 -11.81
N VAL A 46 9.59 10.23 -12.13
CA VAL A 46 8.55 9.47 -12.81
C VAL A 46 7.88 8.57 -11.77
N LEU A 47 6.67 8.96 -11.38
CA LEU A 47 5.90 8.32 -10.33
C LEU A 47 4.81 7.43 -10.93
N LEU A 48 4.57 6.27 -10.33
CA LEU A 48 3.45 5.42 -10.69
C LEU A 48 2.15 5.97 -10.08
N SER A 49 1.17 6.29 -10.93
CA SER A 49 -0.12 6.78 -10.46
C SER A 49 -0.96 5.65 -9.87
N ALA A 50 -1.29 5.79 -8.59
CA ALA A 50 -2.23 4.95 -7.86
C ALA A 50 -3.63 4.99 -8.49
N GLU A 51 -4.12 6.20 -8.81
CA GLU A 51 -5.43 6.41 -9.43
C GLU A 51 -5.51 5.70 -10.79
N ARG A 52 -4.53 5.89 -11.67
CA ARG A 52 -4.53 5.23 -12.99
C ARG A 52 -4.43 3.71 -12.89
N ARG A 53 -3.66 3.20 -11.91
CA ARG A 53 -3.62 1.75 -11.68
C ARG A 53 -4.97 1.21 -11.22
N LYS A 54 -5.68 1.98 -10.40
CA LYS A 54 -7.04 1.65 -9.98
C LYS A 54 -8.01 1.65 -11.17
N GLU A 55 -7.96 2.69 -12.00
CA GLU A 55 -8.77 2.81 -13.22
C GLU A 55 -8.51 1.67 -14.21
N ASP A 56 -7.25 1.27 -14.44
CA ASP A 56 -6.88 0.14 -15.30
C ASP A 56 -7.60 -1.16 -14.88
N ILE A 57 -7.67 -1.41 -13.57
CA ILE A 57 -8.37 -2.57 -13.02
C ILE A 57 -9.87 -2.42 -13.07
N GLY A 58 -10.40 -1.22 -12.78
CA GLY A 58 -11.82 -0.94 -12.98
C GLY A 58 -12.24 -1.19 -14.43
N ASN A 59 -11.46 -0.70 -15.39
CA ASN A 59 -11.69 -0.92 -16.82
C ASN A 59 -11.70 -2.40 -17.22
N MET A 60 -10.84 -3.22 -16.61
CA MET A 60 -10.83 -4.67 -16.80
C MET A 60 -12.13 -5.34 -16.32
N PHE A 61 -12.76 -4.79 -15.28
CA PHE A 61 -13.99 -5.33 -14.68
C PHE A 61 -15.26 -4.53 -15.03
N ARG A 62 -15.16 -3.49 -15.87
CA ARG A 62 -16.22 -2.51 -16.16
C ARG A 62 -17.55 -3.14 -16.61
N TYR A 63 -17.48 -4.24 -17.37
CA TYR A 63 -18.68 -4.95 -17.87
C TYR A 63 -19.50 -5.63 -16.77
N LEU A 64 -19.01 -5.66 -15.52
CA LEU A 64 -19.64 -6.36 -14.41
C LEU A 64 -20.40 -5.44 -13.42
N GLY A 65 -20.54 -4.14 -13.71
CA GLY A 65 -21.31 -3.21 -12.87
C GLY A 65 -20.52 -2.67 -11.67
N GLU A 66 -19.40 -2.02 -11.93
CA GLU A 66 -18.45 -1.52 -10.92
C GLU A 66 -18.93 -0.25 -10.20
N ILE A 67 -18.59 -0.15 -8.91
CA ILE A 67 -18.49 1.11 -8.17
C ILE A 67 -17.06 1.27 -7.64
N THR A 68 -16.43 2.41 -7.93
CA THR A 68 -15.06 2.70 -7.52
C THR A 68 -15.08 3.49 -6.20
N ILE A 69 -14.77 2.86 -5.06
CA ILE A 69 -14.76 3.49 -3.72
C ILE A 69 -13.39 3.30 -3.05
N GLY A 70 -12.83 4.33 -2.41
CA GLY A 70 -11.58 4.19 -1.64
C GLY A 70 -10.42 3.56 -2.45
N PRO A 71 -9.73 2.50 -1.96
CA PRO A 71 -8.75 1.73 -2.76
C PRO A 71 -9.37 0.63 -3.65
N SER A 72 -10.67 0.33 -3.52
CA SER A 72 -11.31 -0.82 -4.15
C SER A 72 -12.05 -0.48 -5.44
N VAL A 73 -12.13 -1.51 -6.27
CA VAL A 73 -13.07 -1.71 -7.36
C VAL A 73 -14.11 -2.67 -6.81
N SER A 74 -15.31 -2.18 -6.50
CA SER A 74 -16.37 -2.94 -5.86
C SER A 74 -17.31 -3.55 -6.90
N TRP A 75 -17.70 -4.80 -6.69
CA TRP A 75 -18.63 -5.56 -7.51
C TRP A 75 -19.91 -5.88 -6.73
N ILE A 76 -21.05 -5.70 -7.39
CA ILE A 76 -22.37 -6.08 -6.87
C ILE A 76 -22.56 -7.59 -7.03
N PRO A 77 -22.77 -8.39 -5.97
CA PRO A 77 -23.34 -7.93 -4.70
C PRO A 77 -22.35 -7.54 -3.60
N ASP A 78 -21.18 -8.17 -3.44
CA ASP A 78 -20.44 -8.07 -2.16
C ASP A 78 -18.89 -8.20 -2.27
N TRP A 79 -18.28 -7.99 -3.43
CA TRP A 79 -16.84 -8.24 -3.59
C TRP A 79 -16.06 -6.94 -3.79
N ASP A 80 -15.08 -6.70 -2.92
CA ASP A 80 -14.11 -5.63 -3.09
C ASP A 80 -12.81 -6.19 -3.66
N ILE A 81 -12.43 -5.69 -4.83
CA ILE A 81 -11.14 -6.00 -5.47
C ILE A 81 -10.20 -4.84 -5.24
N VAL A 82 -9.05 -5.11 -4.62
CA VAL A 82 -8.01 -4.10 -4.39
C VAL A 82 -6.74 -4.54 -5.09
N THR A 83 -6.19 -3.65 -5.92
CA THR A 83 -4.86 -3.85 -6.48
C THR A 83 -3.81 -3.50 -5.47
N ALA A 84 -2.73 -4.28 -5.43
CA ALA A 84 -1.70 -4.07 -4.46
C ALA A 84 -0.32 -4.48 -4.97
N PHE A 85 0.70 -3.78 -4.46
CA PHE A 85 2.08 -4.24 -4.55
C PHE A 85 2.48 -4.95 -3.26
N HIS A 86 3.10 -6.11 -3.43
CA HIS A 86 3.70 -6.84 -2.32
C HIS A 86 4.97 -6.14 -1.87
N VAL A 87 5.08 -5.83 -0.58
CA VAL A 87 6.28 -5.24 0.01
C VAL A 87 7.20 -6.38 0.44
N CYS A 88 8.34 -6.52 -0.25
CA CYS A 88 9.26 -7.64 -0.04
C CYS A 88 10.13 -7.51 1.21
N ARG A 89 10.11 -6.37 1.92
CA ARG A 89 10.89 -6.13 3.13
C ARG A 89 9.99 -5.53 4.22
N PRO A 90 10.20 -5.88 5.50
CA PRO A 90 9.51 -5.22 6.60
C PRO A 90 9.76 -3.71 6.56
N LEU A 91 8.70 -2.93 6.62
CA LEU A 91 8.82 -1.48 6.66
C LEU A 91 9.18 -1.01 8.08
N PRO A 92 9.92 0.11 8.21
CA PRO A 92 10.29 0.67 9.52
C PRO A 92 9.09 0.86 10.46
N GLU A 93 7.92 1.24 9.94
CA GLU A 93 6.68 1.47 10.67
C GLU A 93 6.17 0.19 11.37
N ILE A 94 6.27 -0.95 10.68
CA ILE A 94 5.91 -2.25 11.24
C ILE A 94 6.90 -2.63 12.34
N GLN A 95 8.20 -2.41 12.11
CA GLN A 95 9.22 -2.69 13.11
C GLN A 95 9.04 -1.82 14.36
N LEU A 96 8.77 -0.53 14.19
CA LEU A 96 8.47 0.40 15.28
C LEU A 96 7.24 -0.04 16.08
N TRP A 97 6.18 -0.52 15.42
CA TRP A 97 5.03 -1.08 16.10
C TRP A 97 5.41 -2.32 16.94
N ILE A 98 6.18 -3.25 16.37
CA ILE A 98 6.64 -4.46 17.07
C ILE A 98 7.49 -4.08 18.29
N ASP A 99 8.39 -3.12 18.15
CA ASP A 99 9.26 -2.68 19.24
C ASP A 99 8.44 -2.06 20.38
N ARG A 100 7.39 -1.28 20.07
CA ARG A 100 6.46 -0.75 21.08
C ARG A 100 5.68 -1.83 21.82
N CYS A 101 5.35 -2.92 21.14
CA CYS A 101 4.64 -4.07 21.72
C CYS A 101 5.57 -5.02 22.50
N THR A 102 6.87 -4.98 22.22
CA THR A 102 7.85 -5.84 22.89
C THR A 102 7.87 -5.56 24.38
N GLY A 103 7.79 -6.62 25.19
CA GLY A 103 7.71 -6.52 26.66
C GLY A 103 6.31 -6.22 27.20
N ARG A 104 5.29 -6.06 26.35
CA ARG A 104 3.89 -6.02 26.77
C ARG A 104 3.30 -7.43 26.83
N HIS A 105 2.20 -7.59 27.57
CA HIS A 105 1.47 -8.87 27.66
C HIS A 105 0.64 -9.19 26.41
N TRP A 106 0.45 -8.22 25.53
CA TRP A 106 -0.27 -8.40 24.26
C TRP A 106 0.33 -7.50 23.18
N PRO A 107 0.48 -7.99 21.94
CA PRO A 107 0.25 -9.36 21.49
C PRO A 107 1.27 -10.37 22.07
N PRO A 108 0.93 -11.67 22.17
CA PRO A 108 1.89 -12.73 22.48
C PRO A 108 3.14 -12.68 21.58
N ALA A 109 4.31 -13.01 22.14
CA ALA A 109 5.59 -12.95 21.42
C ALA A 109 5.57 -13.72 20.09
N GLN A 110 4.90 -14.87 20.04
CA GLN A 110 4.75 -15.67 18.81
C GLN A 110 4.05 -14.92 17.68
N LEU A 111 3.09 -14.04 18.00
CA LEU A 111 2.42 -13.20 17.00
C LEU A 111 3.29 -12.03 16.56
N LEU A 112 4.08 -11.48 17.47
CA LEU A 112 5.07 -10.45 17.10
C LEU A 112 6.11 -11.03 16.15
N ASP A 113 6.61 -12.23 16.41
CA ASP A 113 7.54 -12.94 15.52
C ASP A 113 6.91 -13.24 14.17
N ALA A 114 5.66 -13.67 14.14
CA ALA A 114 4.95 -13.93 12.89
C ALA A 114 4.69 -12.63 12.10
N ALA A 115 4.38 -11.52 12.78
CA ALA A 115 4.20 -10.22 12.15
C ALA A 115 5.49 -9.69 11.48
N ARG A 116 6.68 -10.04 11.99
CA ARG A 116 7.97 -9.67 11.36
C ARG A 116 8.15 -10.23 9.95
N VAL A 117 7.56 -11.40 9.69
CA VAL A 117 7.72 -12.14 8.43
C VAL A 117 6.45 -12.13 7.57
N THR A 118 5.34 -11.65 8.13
CA THR A 118 4.08 -11.54 7.40
C THR A 118 4.18 -10.40 6.39
N PRO A 119 3.82 -10.64 5.12
CA PRO A 119 3.95 -9.63 4.10
C PRO A 119 2.95 -8.49 4.30
N CYS A 120 3.39 -7.31 3.88
CA CYS A 120 2.55 -6.11 3.80
C CYS A 120 2.32 -5.72 2.34
N PHE A 121 1.33 -4.87 2.14
CA PHE A 121 0.92 -4.45 0.82
C PHE A 121 0.90 -2.93 0.70
N LEU A 122 1.12 -2.42 -0.52
CA LEU A 122 0.81 -1.03 -0.87
C LEU A 122 -0.43 -1.01 -1.73
N VAL A 123 -1.42 -0.20 -1.35
CA VAL A 123 -2.72 -0.09 -2.04
C VAL A 123 -2.93 1.34 -2.57
N PRO A 124 -3.68 1.54 -3.66
CA PRO A 124 -3.90 2.86 -4.23
C PRO A 124 -4.91 3.66 -3.39
N ALA A 125 -4.43 4.36 -2.37
CA ALA A 125 -5.25 5.15 -1.46
C ALA A 125 -4.51 6.41 -1.00
N GLY A 126 -4.49 7.43 -1.84
CA GLY A 126 -3.88 8.70 -1.47
C GLY A 126 -4.67 9.46 -0.42
N HIS A 127 -3.98 10.35 0.28
CA HIS A 127 -4.56 11.15 1.35
C HIS A 127 -5.48 12.23 0.75
N PRO A 128 -6.70 12.45 1.30
CA PRO A 128 -7.66 13.39 0.72
C PRO A 128 -7.12 14.81 0.53
N ASP A 129 -6.30 15.26 1.48
CA ASP A 129 -5.72 16.61 1.53
C ASP A 129 -4.32 16.73 0.90
N SER A 130 -3.80 15.67 0.26
CA SER A 130 -2.48 15.71 -0.38
C SER A 130 -2.55 16.24 -1.81
N ASP A 131 -1.55 17.05 -2.18
CA ASP A 131 -1.29 17.47 -3.56
C ASP A 131 -0.92 16.28 -4.49
N TYR A 132 -0.55 15.14 -3.90
CA TYR A 132 -0.15 13.91 -4.59
C TYR A 132 -1.16 12.77 -4.41
N LYS A 133 -2.39 13.06 -3.98
CA LYS A 133 -3.41 12.02 -3.68
C LYS A 133 -3.67 11.00 -4.79
N ARG A 134 -3.33 11.31 -6.04
CA ARG A 134 -3.52 10.45 -7.22
C ARG A 134 -2.31 9.56 -7.50
N GLU A 135 -1.15 9.91 -6.95
CA GLU A 135 0.12 9.21 -7.08
C GLU A 135 0.50 8.45 -5.80
N GLU A 136 -0.16 8.77 -4.68
CA GLU A 136 0.10 8.17 -3.37
C GLU A 136 -0.45 6.76 -3.21
N TRP A 137 0.37 5.94 -2.55
CA TRP A 137 0.10 4.58 -2.16
C TRP A 137 0.11 4.48 -0.64
N ARG A 138 -0.83 3.73 -0.07
CA ARG A 138 -0.91 3.54 1.39
C ARG A 138 -0.46 2.14 1.78
N LEU A 139 0.26 2.06 2.90
CA LEU A 139 0.57 0.77 3.52
C LEU A 139 -0.71 0.07 4.02
N SER A 140 -0.82 -1.22 3.73
CA SER A 140 -1.87 -2.10 4.22
C SER A 140 -1.24 -3.34 4.87
N PRO A 141 -1.24 -3.44 6.21
CA PRO A 141 -0.79 -4.61 6.95
C PRO A 141 -1.93 -5.59 7.21
N ASN A 142 -2.88 -5.73 6.28
CA ASN A 142 -4.14 -6.46 6.47
C ASN A 142 -3.97 -7.91 6.97
N LEU A 143 -2.91 -8.61 6.56
CA LEU A 143 -2.64 -9.97 7.04
C LEU A 143 -2.17 -9.98 8.50
N ILE A 144 -1.35 -9.01 8.89
CA ILE A 144 -0.93 -8.83 10.29
C ILE A 144 -2.16 -8.49 11.14
N GLU A 145 -2.98 -7.53 10.69
CA GLU A 145 -4.25 -7.17 11.37
C GLU A 145 -5.16 -8.37 11.53
N ARG A 146 -5.35 -9.16 10.47
CA ARG A 146 -6.15 -10.39 10.50
C ARG A 146 -5.60 -11.39 11.52
N MET A 147 -4.29 -11.59 11.57
CA MET A 147 -3.67 -12.48 12.56
C MET A 147 -3.89 -11.97 13.98
N LEU A 148 -3.78 -10.66 14.21
CA LEU A 148 -4.06 -10.05 15.50
C LEU A 148 -5.52 -10.19 15.90
N MET A 149 -6.46 -10.03 14.97
CA MET A 149 -7.89 -10.24 15.23
C MET A 149 -8.22 -11.66 15.69
N PHE A 150 -7.54 -12.68 15.16
CA PHE A 150 -7.74 -14.06 15.64
C PHE A 150 -7.09 -14.35 17.00
N SER A 151 -6.31 -13.41 17.53
CA SER A 151 -5.70 -13.51 18.86
C SER A 151 -6.48 -12.81 19.97
N VAL A 152 -7.47 -11.99 19.61
CA VAL A 152 -8.31 -11.33 20.60
C VAL A 152 -9.38 -12.28 21.10
N ASN A 153 -9.70 -12.19 22.39
CA ASN A 153 -10.73 -13.02 22.99
C ASN A 153 -12.14 -12.53 22.60
N MET A 154 -13.16 -13.35 22.84
CA MET A 154 -14.55 -13.04 22.46
C MET A 154 -15.10 -11.75 23.12
N ILE A 155 -14.55 -11.33 24.26
CA ILE A 155 -14.94 -10.07 24.91
C ILE A 155 -14.36 -8.89 24.12
N GLN A 156 -13.08 -8.96 23.76
CA GLN A 156 -12.39 -7.93 22.97
C GLN A 156 -12.97 -7.75 21.56
N ILE A 157 -13.52 -8.80 20.95
CA ILE A 157 -14.19 -8.72 19.62
C ILE A 157 -15.52 -7.95 19.69
N LYS A 158 -16.19 -7.94 20.86
CA LYS A 158 -17.53 -7.36 21.03
C LYS A 158 -17.51 -5.91 21.53
N CYS A 159 -16.36 -5.38 21.92
CA CYS A 159 -16.17 -4.00 22.38
C CYS A 159 -15.66 -3.14 21.24
#